data_AF-A0A6P0HUL1-F1
#
_entry.id   AF-A0A6P0HUL1-F1
#
_cell.length_a   1.000
_cell.length_b   1.000
_cell.length_c   1.000
_cell.angle_alpha   90.00
_cell.angle_beta   90.00
_cell.angle_gamma   90.00
#
_symmetry.space_group_name_H-M   'P 1'
#
loop_
_entity.id
_entity.type
_entity.pdbx_description
1 polymer ?
#
loop_
_entity_poly.entity_id
_entity_poly.type
_entity_poly.pdbx_seq_one_letter_code
_entity_poly.pdbx_strand_id
1 'polypeptide(L)' 'MSSRSLRVASEYLEKVKSAVKNNKFPSQKALALELGIARSTVSNFLNGKPVDFLNFTEICKQLGLDWQGITQIP' A
#
# COMPACT_ATOMS: atom_id res chain seq x y z
N MET A 1 -9.00 13.85 14.83
CA MET A 1 -9.74 12.77 14.17
C MET A 1 -8.87 11.53 14.21
N SER A 2 -9.38 10.39 14.70
CA SER A 2 -8.62 9.14 14.67
C SER A 2 -8.48 8.70 13.22
N SER A 3 -7.31 8.93 12.61
CA SER A 3 -7.04 8.36 11.30
C SER A 3 -6.96 6.86 11.45
N ARG A 4 -8.02 6.15 11.01
CA ARG A 4 -8.07 4.70 11.09
C ARG A 4 -6.95 4.14 10.22
N SER A 5 -6.04 3.40 10.82
CA SER A 5 -5.01 2.70 10.07
C SER A 5 -5.61 1.47 9.40
N LEU A 6 -5.15 1.20 8.18
CA LEU A 6 -5.49 0.04 7.38
C LEU A 6 -4.27 -0.87 7.25
N ARG A 7 -4.52 -2.15 7.03
CA ARG A 7 -3.49 -3.13 6.70
C ARG A 7 -3.97 -4.05 5.59
N VAL A 8 -3.03 -4.45 4.73
CA VAL A 8 -3.27 -5.47 3.71
C VAL A 8 -3.53 -6.80 4.42
N ALA A 9 -4.61 -7.49 4.07
CA ALA A 9 -4.87 -8.83 4.58
C ALA A 9 -3.79 -9.81 4.10
N SER A 10 -3.43 -10.77 4.94
CA SER A 10 -2.29 -11.66 4.73
C SER A 10 -2.39 -12.42 3.40
N GLU A 11 -3.59 -12.82 2.96
CA GLU A 11 -3.80 -13.50 1.67
C GLU A 11 -3.48 -12.63 0.45
N TYR A 12 -3.43 -11.29 0.58
CA TYR A 12 -3.19 -10.37 -0.53
C TYR A 12 -1.75 -9.82 -0.56
N LEU A 13 -0.87 -10.22 0.36
CA LEU A 13 0.51 -9.70 0.41
C LEU A 13 1.30 -9.96 -0.88
N GLU A 14 1.16 -11.14 -1.47
CA GLU A 14 1.85 -11.45 -2.73
C GLU A 14 1.22 -10.72 -3.92
N LYS A 15 -0.09 -10.48 -3.88
CA LYS A 15 -0.79 -9.66 -4.89
C LYS A 15 -0.27 -8.23 -4.89
N VAL A 16 -0.16 -7.59 -3.72
CA VAL A 16 0.33 -6.20 -3.63
C VAL A 16 1.80 -6.07 -4.00
N LYS A 17 2.65 -7.04 -3.62
CA LYS A 17 4.07 -7.06 -4.03
C LYS A 17 4.22 -7.21 -5.53
N SER A 18 3.41 -8.06 -6.15
CA SER A 18 3.39 -8.25 -7.61
C SER A 18 2.90 -6.99 -8.33
N ALA A 19 1.90 -6.29 -7.77
CA ALA A 19 1.43 -5.01 -8.31
C ALA A 19 2.53 -3.94 -8.33
N VAL A 20 3.36 -3.84 -7.29
CA VAL A 20 4.52 -2.92 -7.30
C VAL A 20 5.53 -3.29 -8.38
N LYS A 21 5.84 -4.59 -8.56
CA LYS A 21 6.80 -5.06 -9.57
C LYS A 21 6.30 -4.87 -11.01
N ASN A 22 5.00 -5.03 -11.23
CA ASN A 22 4.38 -4.96 -12.56
C ASN A 22 4.01 -3.53 -12.98
N ASN A 23 4.14 -2.56 -12.07
CA ASN A 23 3.86 -1.16 -12.34
C ASN A 23 5.13 -0.42 -12.82
N LYS A 24 4.99 0.85 -13.15
CA LYS A 24 6.04 1.73 -13.69
C LYS A 24 7.14 2.08 -12.68
N PHE A 25 7.13 1.50 -11.47
CA PHE A 25 8.04 1.85 -10.39
C PHE A 25 9.15 0.81 -10.24
N PRO A 26 10.41 1.15 -10.54
CA PRO A 26 11.53 0.21 -10.44
C PRO A 26 11.89 -0.15 -8.99
N SER A 27 11.33 0.54 -7.99
CA SER A 27 11.59 0.28 -6.57
C SER A 27 10.54 0.89 -5.63
N GLN A 28 10.51 0.44 -4.37
CA GLN A 28 9.73 1.09 -3.31
C GLN A 28 10.08 2.58 -3.12
N LYS A 29 11.34 2.97 -3.38
CA LYS A 29 11.78 4.36 -3.27
C LYS A 29 11.17 5.22 -4.38
N ALA A 30 11.04 4.68 -5.59
CA ALA A 30 10.41 5.39 -6.70
C ALA A 30 8.92 5.63 -6.43
N LEU A 31 8.21 4.61 -5.95
CA LEU A 31 6.80 4.75 -5.54
C LEU A 31 6.63 5.75 -4.39
N ALA A 32 7.53 5.72 -3.40
CA ALA A 32 7.49 6.65 -2.28
C ALA A 32 7.72 8.11 -2.72
N LEU A 33 8.65 8.34 -3.65
CA LEU A 33 8.92 9.65 -4.22
C LEU A 33 7.73 10.19 -5.01
N GLU A 34 7.13 9.35 -5.86
CA GLU A 34 5.94 9.68 -6.65
C GLU A 34 4.77 10.12 -5.76
N LEU A 35 4.57 9.42 -4.64
CA LEU A 35 3.48 9.68 -3.71
C LEU A 35 3.81 10.76 -2.67
N GLY A 36 5.04 11.26 -2.61
CA GLY A 36 5.47 12.23 -1.59
C GLY A 36 5.45 11.68 -0.15
N ILE A 37 5.63 10.37 0.02
CA ILE A 37 5.57 9.68 1.33
C ILE A 37 6.91 9.05 1.71
N ALA A 38 7.04 8.65 2.98
CA ALA A 38 8.21 7.91 3.42
C ALA A 38 8.28 6.50 2.79
N ARG A 39 9.49 6.06 2.42
CA ARG A 39 9.74 4.67 1.97
C ARG A 39 9.27 3.63 2.99
N SER A 40 9.39 3.94 4.29
CA SER A 40 8.90 3.08 5.36
C SER A 40 7.39 2.85 5.30
N THR A 41 6.61 3.84 4.85
CA THR A 41 5.16 3.70 4.63
C THR A 41 4.86 2.68 3.53
N VAL A 42 5.56 2.76 2.39
CA VAL A 42 5.46 1.76 1.31
C VAL A 42 5.88 0.37 1.81
N SER A 43 6.96 0.30 2.58
CA SER A 43 7.41 -0.96 3.19
C SER A 43 6.36 -1.50 4.16
N ASN A 44 5.70 -0.67 4.96
CA ASN A 44 4.65 -1.11 5.87
C ASN A 44 3.47 -1.70 5.11
N PHE A 45 3.01 -1.03 4.06
CA PHE A 45 1.96 -1.52 3.17
C PHE A 45 2.28 -2.92 2.61
N LEU A 46 3.48 -3.10 2.06
CA LEU A 46 3.91 -4.36 1.44
C LEU A 46 4.13 -5.52 2.43
N ASN A 47 4.21 -5.22 3.72
CA ASN A 47 4.42 -6.22 4.78
C ASN A 47 3.18 -6.37 5.68
N GLY A 48 2.01 -5.84 5.28
CA GLY A 48 0.78 -5.96 6.06
C GLY A 48 0.81 -5.22 7.40
N LYS A 49 1.70 -4.23 7.55
CA LYS A 49 1.76 -3.38 8.73
C LYS A 49 0.74 -2.25 8.61
N PRO A 50 0.26 -1.70 9.74
CA PRO A 50 -0.67 -0.56 9.72
C PRO A 50 -0.10 0.64 8.95
N VAL A 51 -0.93 1.22 8.09
CA VAL A 51 -0.68 2.43 7.32
C VAL A 51 -1.90 3.34 7.46
N ASP A 52 -1.69 4.64 7.60
CA ASP A 52 -2.77 5.64 7.63
C ASP A 52 -3.70 5.49 6.41
N PHE A 53 -5.00 5.73 6.61
CA PHE A 53 -6.03 5.62 5.57
C PHE A 53 -5.64 6.31 4.26
N LEU A 54 -5.20 7.58 4.30
CA LEU A 54 -4.90 8.36 3.09
C LEU A 54 -3.75 7.75 2.32
N ASN A 55 -2.67 7.41 3.04
CA ASN A 55 -1.50 6.76 2.43
C ASN A 55 -1.86 5.39 1.86
N PHE A 56 -2.69 4.62 2.55
CA PHE A 56 -3.12 3.30 2.08
C PHE A 56 -3.92 3.40 0.78
N THR A 57 -4.93 4.27 0.75
CA THR A 57 -5.79 4.45 -0.43
C THR A 57 -5.02 5.02 -1.61
N GLU A 58 -4.08 5.94 -1.39
CA GLU A 58 -3.30 6.51 -2.50
C GLU A 58 -2.30 5.51 -3.07
N ILE A 59 -1.68 4.67 -2.22
CA ILE A 59 -0.86 3.54 -2.69
C ILE A 59 -1.71 2.59 -3.55
N CYS A 60 -2.90 2.20 -3.07
CA CYS A 60 -3.80 1.32 -3.82
C CYS A 60 -4.19 1.91 -5.18
N LYS A 61 -4.59 3.18 -5.21
CA LYS A 61 -4.93 3.91 -6.43
C LYS A 61 -3.78 3.94 -7.43
N GLN A 62 -2.57 4.25 -6.97
CA GLN A 62 -1.38 4.30 -7.82
C GLN A 62 -0.99 2.93 -8.37
N LEU A 63 -1.30 1.86 -7.63
CA LEU A 63 -1.07 0.47 -8.03
C LEU A 63 -2.25 -0.18 -8.79
N GLY A 64 -3.35 0.53 -9.01
CA GLY A 64 -4.55 -0.01 -9.66
C GLY A 64 -5.25 -1.11 -8.84
N LEU A 65 -5.17 -1.02 -7.51
CA LEU A 65 -5.77 -1.97 -6.56
C LEU A 65 -7.04 -1.40 -5.95
N ASP A 66 -8.08 -2.23 -5.81
CA ASP A 66 -9.21 -1.92 -4.94
C ASP A 66 -8.79 -2.08 -3.48
N TRP A 67 -8.75 -0.97 -2.74
CA TRP A 67 -8.31 -0.97 -1.35
C TRP A 67 -9.28 -1.76 -0.45
N GLN A 68 -10.58 -1.70 -0.69
CA GLN A 68 -11.59 -2.38 0.13
C GLN A 68 -11.47 -3.91 -0.01
N GLY A 69 -11.21 -4.38 -1.23
CA GLY A 69 -11.02 -5.80 -1.53
C GLY A 69 -9.71 -6.42 -1.04
N ILE A 70 -8.74 -5.62 -0.56
CA ILE A 70 -7.46 -6.14 -0.03
C ILE A 70 -7.20 -5.80 1.44
N THR A 71 -8.04 -4.96 2.05
CA THR A 71 -7.97 -4.70 3.49
C THR A 71 -8.50 -5.87 4.28
N GLN A 72 -7.90 -6.11 5.44
CA GLN A 72 -8.55 -6.94 6.46
C GLN A 72 -9.74 -6.17 7.04
N ILE A 73 -10.95 -6.49 6.57
CA ILE A 73 -12.19 -6.06 7.21
C ILE A 73 -12.38 -6.98 8.45
N PRO A 74 -12.73 -6.45 9.64
CA PRO A 74 -13.20 -7.27 10.75
C PRO A 74 -14.40 -8.15 10.36
#